data_AF-A0A815Z6L9-F1
#
_entry.id   AF-A0A815Z6L9-F1
#
_cell.length_a   1.000
_cell.length_b   1.000
_cell.length_c   1.000
_cell.angle_alpha   90.00
_cell.angle_beta   90.00
_cell.angle_gamma   90.00
#
_symmetry.space_group_name_H-M   'P 1'
#
loop_
_entity.id
_entity.type
_entity.pdbx_description
1 polymer ?
#
loop_
_entity_poly.entity_id
_entity_poly.type
_entity_poly.pdbx_seq_one_letter_code
_entity_poly.pdbx_strand_id
1 'polypeptide(L)'
;MWNCFSRLNQQLPRTNNSSEGWHRAIKNSARKHPSIYDSIKDLQVEQHANLITGEQLQAGLVKLRKRVKYELLDEQLQRFTSTFHVTTRDMYFKRARALFNF
;
A
#
# COMPACT_ATOMS: atom_id res chain seq x y z
N MET A 1 1.37 -9.80 1.94
CA MET A 1 -0.03 -9.44 2.26
C MET A 1 -0.82 -10.72 2.40
N TRP A 2 -1.38 -10.99 3.58
CA TRP A 2 -1.97 -12.30 3.88
C TRP A 2 -3.46 -12.42 3.49
N ASN A 3 -4.19 -11.29 3.41
CA ASN A 3 -5.60 -11.27 3.07
C ASN A 3 -5.94 -10.14 2.09
N CYS A 4 -6.29 -10.50 0.85
CA CYS A 4 -6.65 -9.55 -0.21
C CYS A 4 -7.99 -8.84 0.06
N PHE A 5 -8.95 -9.52 0.68
CA PHE A 5 -10.26 -8.95 1.02
C PHE A 5 -10.14 -7.89 2.12
N SER A 6 -9.44 -8.20 3.22
CA SER A 6 -9.18 -7.24 4.30
C SER A 6 -8.39 -6.04 3.80
N ARG A 7 -7.41 -6.24 2.90
CA ARG A 7 -6.69 -5.13 2.28
C ARG A 7 -7.61 -4.20 1.49
N LEU A 8 -8.49 -4.76 0.65
CA LEU A 8 -9.41 -3.96 -0.15
C LEU A 8 -10.32 -3.12 0.74
N ASN A 9 -10.85 -3.70 1.82
CA ASN A 9 -11.73 -3.00 2.74
C ASN A 9 -11.01 -1.90 3.54
N GLN A 10 -9.76 -2.13 3.93
CA GLN A 10 -8.94 -1.16 4.68
C GLN A 10 -8.16 -0.20 3.76
N GLN A 11 -8.35 -0.29 2.44
CA GLN A 11 -7.67 0.54 1.43
C GLN A 11 -6.13 0.51 1.51
N LEU A 12 -5.55 -0.58 2.04
CA LEU A 12 -4.09 -0.70 2.21
C LEU A 12 -3.37 -0.83 0.85
N PRO A 13 -2.06 -0.51 0.78
CA PRO A 13 -1.26 -0.69 -0.43
C PRO A 13 -1.26 -2.15 -0.91
N ARG A 14 -1.29 -2.37 -2.24
CA ARG A 14 -1.29 -3.69 -2.90
C ARG A 14 -0.06 -4.54 -2.64
N THR A 15 1.07 -3.89 -2.48
CA THR A 15 2.36 -4.53 -2.29
C THR A 15 3.09 -3.82 -1.15
N ASN A 16 4.13 -4.47 -0.65
CA ASN A 16 5.09 -3.96 0.32
C ASN A 16 6.21 -3.12 -0.35
N ASN A 17 6.04 -2.67 -1.60
CA ASN A 17 7.08 -1.93 -2.34
C ASN A 17 7.59 -0.70 -1.58
N SER A 18 6.70 0.01 -0.86
CA SER A 18 7.09 1.17 -0.07
C SER A 18 8.03 0.78 1.07
N SER A 19 7.75 -0.31 1.79
CA SER A 19 8.64 -0.82 2.84
C SER A 19 9.95 -1.40 2.28
N GLU A 20 9.90 -2.09 1.14
CA GLU A 20 11.11 -2.59 0.48
C GLU A 20 11.99 -1.44 -0.03
N GLY A 21 11.38 -0.40 -0.58
CA GLY A 21 12.06 0.83 -1.00
C GLY A 21 12.72 1.53 0.19
N TRP A 22 12.01 1.63 1.31
CA TRP A 22 12.56 2.18 2.55
C TRP A 22 13.73 1.36 3.10
N HIS A 23 13.60 0.02 3.20
CA HIS A 23 14.70 -0.85 3.59
C HIS A 23 15.91 -0.73 2.66
N ARG A 24 15.67 -0.58 1.35
CA ARG A 24 16.73 -0.37 0.38
C ARG A 24 17.42 0.98 0.56
N ALA A 25 16.67 2.04 0.87
CA ALA A 25 17.23 3.35 1.17
C ALA A 25 18.13 3.30 2.41
N ILE A 26 17.66 2.69 3.51
CA ILE A 26 18.48 2.49 4.72
C ILE A 26 19.72 1.67 4.42
N LYS A 27 19.56 0.54 3.71
CA LYS A 27 20.71 -0.31 3.37
C LYS A 27 21.77 0.46 2.56
N ASN A 28 21.33 1.37 1.68
CA ASN A 28 22.22 2.17 0.87
C ASN A 28 22.85 3.35 1.64
N SER A 29 22.16 3.89 2.65
CA SER A 29 22.69 4.96 3.50
C SER A 29 23.58 4.44 4.62
N ALA A 30 23.39 3.19 5.02
CA ALA A 30 24.16 2.55 6.09
C ALA A 30 25.63 2.37 5.71
N ARG A 31 26.51 2.66 6.66
CA ARG A 31 27.96 2.40 6.54
C ARG A 31 28.20 0.88 6.46
N LYS A 32 29.34 0.49 5.87
CA LYS A 32 29.71 -0.93 5.68
C LYS A 32 29.85 -1.71 6.99
N HIS A 33 30.32 -1.03 8.04
CA HIS A 33 30.49 -1.58 9.39
C HIS A 33 30.10 -0.53 10.44
N PRO A 34 28.80 -0.25 10.61
CA PRO A 34 28.34 0.74 11.58
C PRO A 34 28.40 0.13 12.99
N SER A 35 28.75 0.95 13.98
CA SER A 35 28.47 0.59 15.36
C SER A 35 26.97 0.68 15.63
N ILE A 36 26.50 0.10 16.74
CA ILE A 36 25.09 0.23 17.15
C ILE A 36 24.69 1.71 17.28
N TYR A 37 25.59 2.56 17.80
CA TYR A 37 25.33 4.00 17.93
C TYR A 37 25.20 4.71 16.59
N ASP A 38 25.99 4.30 15.58
CA ASP A 38 25.87 4.82 14.23
C ASP A 38 24.53 4.45 13.61
N SER A 39 24.11 3.18 13.75
CA SER A 39 22.81 2.73 13.28
C SER A 39 21.65 3.46 13.95
N ILE A 40 21.74 3.75 15.25
CA ILE A 40 20.71 4.53 15.96
C ILE A 40 20.60 5.94 15.38
N LYS A 41 21.74 6.61 15.12
CA LYS A 41 21.75 7.95 14.51
C LYS A 41 21.15 7.93 13.10
N ASP A 42 21.52 6.95 12.28
CA ASP A 42 20.99 6.81 10.93
C ASP A 42 19.47 6.60 10.95
N LEU A 43 18.96 5.79 11.88
CA LEU A 43 17.51 5.59 12.08
C LEU A 43 16.80 6.84 12.59
N GLN A 44 17.42 7.65 13.45
CA GLN A 44 16.84 8.92 13.92
C GLN A 44 16.68 9.93 12.77
N VAL A 45 17.66 9.99 11.87
CA VAL A 45 17.58 10.85 10.68
C VAL A 45 16.44 10.42 9.77
N GLU A 46 16.34 9.12 9.47
CA GLU A 46 15.25 8.56 8.67
C GLU A 46 13.88 8.79 9.33
N GLN A 47 13.78 8.60 10.64
CA GLN A 47 12.55 8.88 11.39
C GLN A 47 12.15 10.35 11.27
N HIS A 48 13.09 11.29 11.38
CA HIS A 48 12.81 12.70 11.24
C HIS A 48 12.28 13.05 9.84
N ALA A 49 12.91 12.53 8.78
CA ALA A 49 12.45 12.71 7.40
C ALA A 49 11.04 12.14 7.17
N ASN A 50 10.75 10.98 7.76
CA ASN A 50 9.43 10.36 7.69
C ASN A 50 8.35 11.18 8.41
N LEU A 51 8.67 11.75 9.57
CA LEU A 51 7.73 12.62 10.31
C LEU A 51 7.38 13.87 9.49
N ILE A 52 8.38 14.56 8.94
CA ILE A 52 8.17 15.73 8.07
C ILE A 52 7.27 15.35 6.88
N THR A 53 7.56 14.23 6.22
CA THR A 53 6.75 13.75 5.10
C THR A 53 5.31 13.47 5.54
N GLY A 54 5.11 12.86 6.72
CA GLY A 54 3.80 12.62 7.31
C GLY A 54 3.02 13.91 7.56
N GLU A 55 3.66 14.93 8.14
CA GLU A 55 3.07 16.25 8.37
C GLU A 55 2.67 16.93 7.06
N GLN A 56 3.53 16.87 6.04
CA GLN A 56 3.23 17.42 4.72
C GLN A 56 2.05 16.71 4.03
N LEU A 57 1.94 15.39 4.20
CA LEU A 57 0.80 14.61 3.71
C LEU A 57 -0.49 14.99 4.45
N GLN A 58 -0.43 15.13 5.78
CA GLN A 58 -1.56 15.54 6.60
C GLN A 58 -2.03 16.98 6.27
N ALA A 59 -1.09 17.89 6.01
CA ALA A 59 -1.35 19.25 5.57
C ALA A 59 -1.79 19.35 4.10
N GLY A 60 -1.78 18.24 3.35
CA GLY A 60 -2.17 18.20 1.93
C GLY A 60 -1.16 18.85 0.97
N LEU A 61 0.05 19.18 1.46
CA LEU A 61 1.13 19.78 0.66
C LEU A 61 1.73 18.77 -0.33
N VAL A 62 1.72 17.49 0.04
CA VAL A 62 2.16 16.37 -0.80
C VAL A 62 0.99 15.43 -1.06
N LYS A 63 0.89 14.90 -2.27
CA LYS A 63 -0.08 13.84 -2.62
C LYS A 63 0.65 12.61 -3.13
N LEU A 64 0.44 11.48 -2.45
CA LEU A 64 0.87 10.18 -2.97
C LEU A 64 -0.01 9.81 -4.16
N ARG A 65 0.54 9.89 -5.37
CA ARG A 65 -0.18 9.50 -6.59
C ARG A 65 -0.16 7.99 -6.74
N LYS A 66 -1.31 7.33 -6.54
CA LYS A 66 -1.52 5.98 -7.09
C LYS A 66 -1.76 6.11 -8.59
N ARG A 67 -1.40 5.08 -9.35
CA ARG A 67 -1.72 5.06 -10.79
C ARG A 67 -3.23 4.88 -10.94
N VAL A 68 -3.87 5.71 -11.76
CA VAL A 68 -5.34 5.69 -12.00
C VAL A 68 -5.87 4.28 -12.28
N LYS A 69 -5.16 3.50 -13.12
CA LYS A 69 -5.56 2.11 -13.43
C LYS A 69 -5.71 1.22 -12.19
N TYR A 70 -4.94 1.48 -11.13
CA TYR A 70 -4.99 0.71 -9.89
C TYR A 70 -6.10 1.20 -8.98
N GLU A 71 -6.38 2.51 -8.95
CA GLU A 71 -7.53 3.07 -8.23
C GLU A 71 -8.83 2.49 -8.79
N LEU A 72 -9.01 2.56 -10.11
CA LEU A 72 -10.18 2.00 -10.79
C LEU A 72 -10.38 0.51 -10.50
N LEU A 73 -9.29 -0.27 -10.52
CA LEU A 73 -9.38 -1.71 -10.25
C LEU A 73 -9.69 -2.00 -8.77
N ASP A 74 -9.20 -1.19 -7.81
CA ASP A 74 -9.56 -1.37 -6.40
C ASP A 74 -11.04 -1.00 -6.17
N GLU A 75 -11.55 0.06 -6.82
CA GLU A 75 -12.97 0.42 -6.77
C GLU A 75 -13.86 -0.68 -7.35
N GLN A 76 -13.49 -1.24 -8.51
CA GLN A 76 -14.24 -2.34 -9.12
C GLN A 76 -14.29 -3.55 -8.20
N LEU A 77 -13.15 -3.92 -7.59
CA LEU A 77 -13.07 -5.02 -6.64
C LEU A 77 -13.90 -4.75 -5.38
N GLN A 78 -13.86 -3.54 -4.82
CA GLN A 78 -14.67 -3.17 -3.66
C GLN A 78 -16.18 -3.25 -3.96
N ARG A 79 -16.61 -2.76 -5.13
CA ARG A 79 -18.03 -2.87 -5.56
C ARG A 79 -18.46 -4.32 -5.77
N PHE A 80 -17.56 -5.16 -6.27
CA PHE A 80 -17.82 -6.58 -6.43
C PHE A 80 -17.97 -7.26 -5.07
N THR A 81 -17.02 -7.04 -4.15
CA THR A 81 -17.00 -7.71 -2.85
C THR A 81 -18.09 -7.21 -1.90
N SER A 82 -18.52 -5.95 -1.99
CA SER A 82 -19.57 -5.41 -1.12
C SER A 82 -20.89 -6.17 -1.25
N THR A 83 -21.18 -6.69 -2.45
CA THR A 83 -22.43 -7.41 -2.73
C THR A 83 -22.35 -8.92 -2.50
N PHE A 84 -21.21 -9.44 -2.02
CA PHE A 84 -20.96 -10.87 -1.89
C PHE A 84 -21.99 -11.59 -0.98
N HIS A 85 -22.41 -10.94 0.10
CA HIS A 85 -23.33 -11.50 1.10
C HIS A 85 -24.78 -11.68 0.62
N VAL A 86 -25.18 -11.01 -0.47
CA VAL A 86 -26.57 -11.04 -1.01
C VAL A 86 -26.63 -11.77 -2.35
N THR A 87 -25.48 -12.15 -2.91
CA THR A 87 -25.40 -12.65 -4.27
C THR A 87 -25.50 -14.18 -4.32
N THR A 88 -26.49 -14.71 -5.04
CA THR A 88 -26.56 -16.14 -5.37
C THR A 88 -25.34 -16.57 -6.17
N ARG A 89 -24.88 -17.82 -5.99
CA ARG A 89 -23.70 -18.39 -6.68
C ARG A 89 -23.66 -18.10 -8.19
N ASP A 90 -24.77 -18.21 -8.90
CA ASP A 90 -24.83 -17.96 -10.34
C ASP A 90 -24.64 -16.48 -10.70
N MET A 91 -25.20 -15.57 -9.91
CA MET A 91 -24.99 -14.13 -10.09
C MET A 91 -23.54 -13.75 -9.78
N TYR A 92 -22.90 -14.43 -8.83
CA TYR A 92 -21.48 -14.25 -8.54
C TYR A 92 -20.63 -14.58 -9.78
N PHE A 93 -20.82 -15.76 -10.38
CA PHE A 93 -20.05 -16.16 -11.57
C PHE A 93 -20.33 -15.26 -12.78
N LYS A 94 -21.59 -14.87 -13.02
CA LYS A 94 -21.94 -13.91 -14.09
C LYS A 94 -21.21 -12.57 -13.93
N ARG A 95 -21.13 -12.04 -12.69
CA ARG A 95 -20.48 -10.77 -12.40
C ARG A 95 -18.96 -10.86 -12.44
N ALA A 96 -18.39 -11.95 -11.94
CA ALA A 96 -16.96 -12.23 -12.08
C ALA A 96 -16.56 -12.26 -13.56
N ARG A 97 -17.34 -12.95 -14.40
CA ARG A 97 -17.13 -13.02 -15.84
C ARG A 97 -17.09 -11.64 -16.51
N ALA A 98 -18.08 -10.80 -16.19
CA ALA A 98 -18.18 -9.45 -16.75
C ALA A 98 -17.04 -8.52 -16.32
N LEU A 99 -16.45 -8.74 -15.14
CA LEU A 99 -15.35 -7.92 -14.63
C LEU A 99 -13.98 -8.28 -15.20
N PHE A 100 -13.77 -9.56 -15.52
CA PHE A 100 -12.45 -10.06 -15.87
C PHE A 100 -12.33 -10.54 -17.33
N ASN A 101 -13.40 -10.43 -18.14
CA ASN A 101 -13.41 -10.73 -19.58
C ASN A 101 -12.84 -12.11 -19.94
N PHE A 102 -13.38 -13.17 -19.33
CA PHE A 102 -13.11 -14.57 -19.71
C PHE A 102 -14.41 -15.34 -19.99
#